data_AF-A0A2V8T9W2-F1
#
_entry.id   AF-A0A2V8T9W2-F1
#
_cell.length_a   1.000
_cell.length_b   1.000
_cell.length_c   1.000
_cell.angle_alpha   90.00
_cell.angle_beta   90.00
_cell.angle_gamma   90.00
#
_symmetry.space_group_name_H-M   'P 1'
#
loop_
_entity.id
_entity.type
_entity.pdbx_description
1 polymer ?
#
loop_
_entity_poly.entity_id
_entity_poly.type
_entity_poly.pdbx_seq_one_letter_code
_entity_poly.pdbx_strand_id
1 'polypeptide(L)'
;MVLYIGEKNISSWSMRGYVALVEKGVPFEERTISLLEDRDRSRRRKVSPTGRVPVLHHGGLVIPDSLAIIEYLDETFTPPAHLPLWPADRRERAHARWLAAAMHSGFQNLREDMSFNLCFLEKRPAPGPSALAEAGEILALWEAALSRKPAGGPFLFGGFTAADVMYAPAVVRLTSFRAPAEGTPRAAAYMDSVLARPSVKRWMDAARALPPAAVE
;
A
#
# COMPACT_ATOMS: atom_id res chain seq x y z
N MET A 1 1.81 -20.42 5.57
CA MET A 1 2.38 -19.10 5.22
C MET A 1 1.96 -18.12 6.31
N VAL A 2 2.88 -17.32 6.84
CA VAL A 2 2.62 -16.35 7.92
C VAL A 2 3.08 -14.96 7.47
N LEU A 3 2.18 -13.98 7.53
CA LEU A 3 2.51 -12.57 7.32
C LEU A 3 2.58 -11.87 8.68
N TYR A 4 3.76 -11.35 9.01
CA TYR A 4 3.89 -10.46 10.16
C TYR A 4 3.66 -9.01 9.74
N ILE A 5 2.79 -8.32 10.46
CA ILE A 5 2.41 -6.92 10.22
C ILE A 5 2.58 -6.07 11.48
N GLY A 6 2.60 -4.75 11.31
CA GLY A 6 2.36 -3.80 12.40
C GLY A 6 0.87 -3.51 12.56
N GLU A 7 0.52 -2.70 13.57
CA GLU A 7 -0.86 -2.26 13.80
C GLU A 7 -1.44 -1.61 12.53
N LYS A 8 -2.66 -2.00 12.17
CA LYS A 8 -3.24 -1.64 10.87
C LYS A 8 -3.54 -0.16 10.71
N ASN A 9 -3.69 0.59 11.81
CA ASN A 9 -3.84 2.04 11.82
C ASN A 9 -2.52 2.81 11.81
N ILE A 10 -1.37 2.13 11.87
CA ILE A 10 -0.03 2.78 11.88
C ILE A 10 0.80 2.34 10.68
N SER A 11 0.74 1.06 10.32
CA SER A 11 1.68 0.43 9.40
C SER A 11 1.20 0.44 7.93
N SER A 12 1.40 1.56 7.24
CA SER A 12 1.12 1.66 5.79
C SER A 12 1.87 0.62 4.94
N TRP A 13 3.09 0.24 5.32
CA TRP A 13 3.86 -0.79 4.60
C TRP A 13 3.20 -2.15 4.73
N SER A 14 2.65 -2.46 5.90
CA SER A 14 2.00 -3.75 6.15
C SER A 14 0.72 -3.91 5.34
N MET A 15 0.00 -2.82 5.10
CA MET A 15 -1.18 -2.80 4.23
C MET A 15 -0.85 -3.37 2.84
N ARG A 16 0.30 -3.02 2.27
CA ARG A 16 0.71 -3.49 0.93
C ARG A 16 0.85 -5.01 0.88
N GLY A 17 1.57 -5.60 1.86
CA GLY A 17 1.75 -7.05 1.94
C GLY A 17 0.44 -7.80 2.17
N TYR A 18 -0.41 -7.27 3.06
CA TYR A 18 -1.73 -7.84 3.32
C TYR A 18 -2.65 -7.79 2.09
N VAL A 19 -2.77 -6.61 1.47
CA VAL A 19 -3.63 -6.45 0.28
C VAL A 19 -3.14 -7.35 -0.84
N ALA A 20 -1.83 -7.45 -1.08
CA ALA A 20 -1.26 -8.35 -2.08
C ALA A 20 -1.67 -9.82 -1.86
N LEU A 21 -1.56 -10.32 -0.62
CA LEU A 21 -1.94 -11.70 -0.28
C LEU A 21 -3.44 -11.94 -0.46
N VAL A 22 -4.29 -10.99 -0.04
CA VAL A 22 -5.75 -11.07 -0.19
C VAL A 22 -6.14 -11.08 -1.67
N GLU A 23 -5.57 -10.20 -2.48
CA GLU A 23 -5.83 -10.14 -3.92
C GLU A 23 -5.32 -11.36 -4.68
N LYS A 24 -4.20 -11.94 -4.22
CA LYS A 24 -3.68 -13.20 -4.76
C LYS A 24 -4.56 -14.41 -4.41
N GLY A 25 -5.46 -14.28 -3.43
CA GLY A 25 -6.36 -15.34 -3.01
C GLY A 25 -5.66 -16.50 -2.30
N VAL A 26 -4.51 -16.25 -1.68
CA VAL A 26 -3.73 -17.27 -0.99
C VAL A 26 -4.04 -17.25 0.51
N PRO A 27 -4.24 -18.42 1.16
CA PRO A 27 -4.47 -18.46 2.60
C PRO A 27 -3.18 -18.14 3.35
N PHE A 28 -3.27 -17.28 4.36
CA PHE A 28 -2.16 -16.95 5.25
C PHE A 28 -2.64 -16.71 6.67
N GLU A 29 -1.75 -16.97 7.63
CA GLU A 29 -1.90 -16.52 9.00
C GLU A 29 -1.36 -15.09 9.12
N GLU A 30 -2.17 -14.18 9.66
CA GLU A 30 -1.73 -12.81 10.00
C GLU A 30 -1.27 -12.76 11.45
N ARG A 31 -0.06 -12.22 11.70
CA ARG A 31 0.47 -11.98 13.04
C ARG A 31 0.86 -10.52 13.22
N THR A 32 0.24 -9.85 14.17
CA THR A 32 0.60 -8.45 14.48
C THR A 32 1.73 -8.39 15.49
N ILE A 33 2.73 -7.56 15.22
CA ILE A 33 3.78 -7.17 16.17
C ILE A 33 3.59 -5.71 16.48
N SER A 34 3.52 -5.37 17.77
CA SER A 34 3.30 -3.98 18.16
C SER A 34 4.47 -3.09 17.75
N LEU A 35 4.20 -2.06 16.95
CA LEU A 35 5.17 -1.03 16.58
C LEU A 35 5.36 -0.02 17.70
N LEU A 36 4.33 0.19 18.53
CA LEU A 36 4.34 1.14 19.64
C LEU A 36 5.16 0.64 20.81
N GLU A 37 5.04 -0.65 21.16
CA GLU A 37 5.77 -1.25 22.28
C GLU A 37 7.20 -1.64 21.90
N ASP A 38 7.42 -2.12 20.67
CA ASP A 38 8.73 -2.59 20.21
C ASP A 38 9.52 -1.47 19.53
N ARG A 39 9.74 -0.35 20.25
CA ARG A 39 10.45 0.83 19.70
C ARG A 39 11.90 0.53 19.35
N ASP A 40 12.58 -0.33 20.12
CA ASP A 40 13.96 -0.77 19.89
C ASP A 40 14.10 -1.87 18.82
N ARG A 41 12.97 -2.36 18.30
CA ARG A 41 12.85 -3.43 17.31
C ARG A 41 13.32 -4.81 17.80
N SER A 42 13.56 -4.99 19.10
CA SER A 42 14.10 -6.23 19.65
C SER A 42 13.20 -7.44 19.37
N ARG A 43 11.88 -7.29 19.47
CA ARG A 43 10.91 -8.34 19.14
C ARG A 43 10.83 -8.54 17.63
N ARG A 44 10.74 -7.47 16.84
CA ARG A 44 10.70 -7.54 15.37
C ARG A 44 11.95 -8.20 14.78
N ARG A 45 13.14 -7.97 15.35
CA ARG A 45 14.39 -8.58 14.88
C ARG A 45 14.43 -10.10 15.06
N LYS A 46 13.58 -10.67 15.92
CA LYS A 46 13.43 -12.14 16.05
C LYS A 46 12.72 -12.76 14.85
N VAL A 47 11.94 -11.99 14.09
CA VAL A 47 11.16 -12.49 12.94
C VAL A 47 11.51 -11.82 11.61
N SER A 48 12.12 -10.63 11.64
CA SER A 48 12.46 -9.82 10.47
C SER A 48 13.93 -9.43 10.54
N PRO A 49 14.76 -9.80 9.55
CA PRO A 49 16.19 -9.46 9.56
C PRO A 49 16.42 -7.93 9.54
N THR A 50 15.48 -7.16 9.00
CA THR A 50 15.54 -5.69 8.97
C THR A 50 14.93 -5.02 10.20
N GLY A 51 14.28 -5.78 11.08
CA GLY A 51 13.45 -5.25 12.17
C GLY A 51 12.29 -4.39 11.68
N ARG A 52 11.85 -4.57 10.42
CA ARG A 52 10.72 -3.88 9.78
C ARG A 52 9.63 -4.90 9.42
N VAL A 53 8.41 -4.39 9.29
CA VAL A 53 7.24 -5.12 8.81
C VAL A 53 6.66 -4.38 7.60
N PRO A 54 6.04 -5.07 6.62
CA PRO A 54 5.70 -6.49 6.65
C PRO A 54 6.91 -7.41 6.45
N VAL A 55 6.80 -8.64 6.94
CA VAL A 55 7.70 -9.75 6.59
C VAL A 55 6.88 -11.02 6.38
N LEU A 56 7.15 -11.74 5.29
CA LEU A 56 6.48 -12.99 4.94
C LEU A 56 7.37 -14.17 5.29
N HIS A 57 6.81 -15.17 5.97
CA HIS A 57 7.46 -16.46 6.24
C HIS A 57 6.73 -17.55 5.45
N HIS A 58 7.43 -18.19 4.51
CA HIS A 58 6.87 -19.27 3.68
C HIS A 58 7.95 -20.23 3.19
N GLY A 59 7.76 -21.54 3.38
CA GLY A 59 8.67 -22.56 2.84
C GLY A 59 10.13 -22.44 3.31
N GLY A 60 10.37 -21.97 4.53
CA GLY A 60 11.71 -21.70 5.06
C GLY A 60 12.31 -20.36 4.64
N LEU A 61 11.66 -19.60 3.75
CA LEU A 61 12.07 -18.25 3.37
C LEU A 61 11.51 -17.21 4.34
N VAL A 62 12.33 -16.18 4.61
CA VAL A 62 11.94 -14.97 5.34
C VAL A 62 12.14 -13.79 4.39
N ILE A 63 11.03 -13.21 3.93
CA ILE A 63 11.01 -12.18 2.89
C ILE A 63 10.55 -10.87 3.52
N PRO A 64 11.48 -10.01 3.96
CA PRO A 64 11.14 -8.63 4.31
C PRO A 64 10.86 -7.84 3.02
N ASP A 65 10.24 -6.68 3.17
CA ASP A 65 9.91 -5.73 2.09
C ASP A 65 8.61 -6.04 1.34
N SER A 66 7.69 -5.07 1.29
CA SER A 66 6.38 -5.27 0.67
C SER A 66 6.45 -5.51 -0.84
N LEU A 67 7.40 -4.87 -1.55
CA LEU A 67 7.54 -5.06 -2.99
C LEU A 67 8.17 -6.42 -3.31
N ALA A 68 9.17 -6.84 -2.51
CA ALA A 68 9.74 -8.19 -2.64
C ALA A 68 8.70 -9.29 -2.34
N ILE A 69 7.83 -9.08 -1.33
CA ILE A 69 6.69 -9.97 -1.06
C ILE A 69 5.77 -10.06 -2.28
N ILE A 70 5.42 -8.93 -2.91
CA ILE A 70 4.57 -8.90 -4.11
C ILE A 70 5.19 -9.72 -5.25
N GLU A 71 6.47 -9.51 -5.55
CA GLU A 71 7.15 -10.26 -6.62
C GLU A 71 7.22 -11.76 -6.30
N TYR A 72 7.55 -12.12 -5.05
CA TYR A 72 7.54 -13.51 -4.60
C TYR A 72 6.18 -14.18 -4.78
N LEU A 73 5.09 -13.50 -4.44
CA LEU A 73 3.74 -14.02 -4.61
C LEU A 73 3.41 -14.24 -6.08
N ASP A 74 3.82 -13.32 -6.95
CA ASP A 74 3.51 -13.44 -8.38
C ASP A 74 4.30 -14.57 -9.06
N GLU A 75 5.54 -14.80 -8.64
CA GLU A 75 6.37 -15.92 -9.11
C GLU A 75 5.93 -17.28 -8.53
N THR A 76 5.48 -17.32 -7.28
CA THR A 76 5.17 -18.57 -6.58
C THR A 76 3.76 -19.09 -6.87
N PHE A 77 2.78 -18.19 -6.97
CA PHE A 77 1.38 -18.53 -7.14
C PHE A 77 0.90 -18.11 -8.52
N THR A 78 1.04 -19.00 -9.51
CA THR A 78 0.82 -18.65 -10.92
C THR A 78 -0.58 -19.02 -11.43
N PRO A 79 -1.00 -18.47 -12.58
CA PRO A 79 -2.20 -18.95 -13.28
C PRO A 79 -2.13 -20.44 -13.63
N PRO A 80 -3.27 -21.14 -13.80
CA PRO A 80 -4.64 -20.62 -13.66
C PRO A 80 -5.16 -20.58 -12.20
N ALA A 81 -4.42 -21.15 -11.24
CA ALA A 81 -4.86 -21.24 -9.85
C ALA A 81 -4.96 -19.87 -9.16
N HIS A 82 -4.06 -18.95 -9.50
CA HIS A 82 -4.02 -17.59 -8.95
C HIS A 82 -3.84 -16.55 -10.06
N LEU A 83 -4.57 -15.44 -9.97
CA LEU A 83 -4.45 -14.35 -10.93
C LEU A 83 -3.10 -13.63 -10.80
N PRO A 84 -2.52 -13.11 -11.89
CA PRO A 84 -1.28 -12.33 -11.82
C PRO A 84 -1.52 -10.99 -11.11
N LEU A 85 -0.54 -10.52 -10.35
CA LEU A 85 -0.54 -9.19 -9.74
C LEU A 85 -0.03 -8.11 -10.70
N TRP A 86 0.75 -8.50 -11.71
CA TRP A 86 1.27 -7.58 -12.72
C TRP A 86 0.53 -7.71 -14.07
N PRO A 87 0.50 -6.64 -14.89
CA PRO A 87 -0.01 -6.73 -16.25
C PRO A 87 0.69 -7.82 -17.08
N ALA A 88 -0.07 -8.46 -17.97
CA ALA A 88 0.47 -9.48 -18.88
C ALA A 88 1.33 -8.87 -20.00
N ASP A 89 0.93 -7.71 -20.53
CA ASP A 89 1.73 -7.00 -21.52
C ASP A 89 3.05 -6.51 -20.92
N ARG A 90 4.14 -6.69 -21.66
CA ARG A 90 5.49 -6.37 -21.17
C ARG A 90 5.72 -4.87 -20.96
N ARG A 91 5.10 -4.02 -21.79
CA ARG A 91 5.27 -2.56 -21.71
C ARG A 91 4.44 -2.01 -20.55
N GLU A 92 3.22 -2.49 -20.38
CA GLU A 92 2.38 -2.17 -19.23
C GLU A 92 3.03 -2.63 -17.93
N ARG A 93 3.57 -3.85 -17.88
CA ARG A 93 4.28 -4.36 -16.71
C ARG A 93 5.52 -3.54 -16.36
N ALA A 94 6.30 -3.11 -17.35
CA ALA A 94 7.43 -2.22 -17.11
C ALA A 94 6.98 -0.87 -16.50
N HIS A 95 5.89 -0.31 -17.01
CA HIS A 95 5.31 0.92 -16.46
C HIS A 95 4.77 0.71 -15.03
N ALA A 96 4.04 -0.39 -14.78
CA ALA A 96 3.52 -0.72 -13.46
C ALA A 96 4.63 -0.85 -12.42
N ARG A 97 5.73 -1.50 -12.78
CA ARG A 97 6.91 -1.62 -11.90
C ARG A 97 7.61 -0.29 -11.66
N TRP A 98 7.71 0.58 -12.67
CA TRP A 98 8.23 1.94 -12.47
C TRP A 98 7.39 2.72 -11.45
N LEU A 99 6.06 2.75 -11.62
CA LEU A 99 5.15 3.42 -10.68
C LEU A 99 5.24 2.82 -9.27
N ALA A 100 5.26 1.49 -9.15
CA ALA A 100 5.45 0.80 -7.88
C ALA A 100 6.79 1.16 -7.22
N ALA A 101 7.88 1.21 -7.99
CA ALA A 101 9.21 1.59 -7.51
C ALA A 101 9.26 3.06 -7.07
N ALA A 102 8.65 3.98 -7.81
CA ALA A 102 8.54 5.39 -7.41
C ALA A 102 7.85 5.53 -6.05
N MET A 103 6.73 4.82 -5.83
CA MET A 103 6.03 4.78 -4.53
C MET A 103 6.77 3.98 -3.46
N HIS A 104 7.73 3.14 -3.84
CA HIS A 104 8.56 2.39 -2.91
C HIS A 104 9.69 3.27 -2.37
N SER A 105 10.39 4.01 -3.23
CA SER A 105 11.62 4.76 -2.89
C SER A 105 11.45 6.27 -2.73
N GLY A 106 10.44 6.90 -3.33
CA GLY A 106 10.20 8.35 -3.27
C GLY A 106 9.10 8.76 -2.30
N PHE A 107 8.73 10.04 -2.25
CA PHE A 107 7.60 10.64 -1.49
C PHE A 107 7.75 10.71 0.04
N GLN A 108 8.94 11.03 0.56
CA GLN A 108 9.19 11.01 2.01
C GLN A 108 8.38 12.10 2.73
N ASN A 109 8.29 13.31 2.17
CA ASN A 109 7.56 14.42 2.81
C ASN A 109 6.08 14.06 2.98
N LEU A 110 5.47 13.42 1.97
CA LEU A 110 4.11 12.89 2.06
C LEU A 110 3.97 11.88 3.21
N ARG A 111 4.93 10.96 3.39
CA ARG A 111 4.83 9.94 4.44
C ARG A 111 5.01 10.50 5.84
N GLU A 112 5.76 11.58 5.98
CA GLU A 112 6.01 12.25 7.25
C GLU A 112 4.81 13.12 7.64
N ASP A 113 4.45 14.09 6.80
CA ASP A 113 3.37 15.05 7.11
C ASP A 113 1.98 14.42 6.97
N MET A 114 1.80 13.51 6.01
CA MET A 114 0.59 12.69 5.89
C MET A 114 0.85 11.27 6.40
N SER A 115 1.40 11.18 7.62
CA SER A 115 1.62 9.89 8.28
C SER A 115 0.34 9.03 8.31
N PHE A 116 0.53 7.72 8.14
CA PHE A 116 -0.59 6.78 8.11
C PHE A 116 -1.34 6.73 9.44
N ASN A 117 -0.63 6.93 10.56
CA ASN A 117 -1.26 7.05 11.89
C ASN A 117 -2.25 8.22 11.94
N LEU A 118 -1.83 9.38 11.40
CA LEU A 118 -2.64 10.60 11.39
C LEU A 118 -3.93 10.44 10.55
N CYS A 119 -4.00 9.46 9.65
CA CYS A 119 -5.18 9.20 8.82
C CYS A 119 -6.39 8.72 9.64
N PHE A 120 -6.18 8.24 10.87
CA PHE A 120 -7.22 7.69 11.75
C PHE A 120 -7.57 8.60 12.93
N LEU A 121 -6.92 9.76 13.04
CA LEU A 121 -7.30 10.78 14.03
C LEU A 121 -8.52 11.57 13.57
N GLU A 122 -9.29 12.08 14.54
CA GLU A 122 -10.37 13.04 14.26
C GLU A 122 -9.80 14.38 13.78
N LYS A 123 -8.78 14.89 14.49
CA LYS A 123 -8.04 16.11 14.15
C LYS A 123 -6.62 15.74 13.75
N ARG A 124 -6.14 16.32 12.65
CA ARG A 124 -4.80 16.09 12.12
C ARG A 124 -4.16 17.43 11.73
N PRO A 125 -2.84 17.60 11.88
CA PRO A 125 -2.13 18.79 11.40
C PRO A 125 -2.33 19.00 9.90
N ALA A 126 -2.28 20.25 9.45
CA ALA A 126 -2.24 20.55 8.02
C ALA A 126 -0.89 20.09 7.44
N PRO A 127 -0.86 19.41 6.28
CA PRO A 127 0.38 19.04 5.62
C PRO A 127 1.17 20.27 5.18
N GLY A 128 2.50 20.19 5.24
CA GLY A 128 3.39 21.24 4.74
C GLY A 128 3.43 21.32 3.21
N PRO A 129 4.04 22.39 2.66
CA PRO A 129 4.07 22.63 1.22
C PRO A 129 4.79 21.52 0.44
N SER A 130 5.86 20.94 0.98
CA SER A 130 6.58 19.83 0.32
C SER A 130 5.72 18.57 0.22
N ALA A 131 4.93 18.25 1.25
CA ALA A 131 4.01 17.12 1.23
C ALA A 131 2.85 17.34 0.25
N LEU A 132 2.35 18.57 0.14
CA LEU A 132 1.34 18.94 -0.86
C LEU A 132 1.89 18.88 -2.29
N ALA A 133 3.15 19.28 -2.50
CA ALA A 133 3.81 19.16 -3.80
C ALA A 133 3.96 17.68 -4.23
N GLU A 134 4.42 16.81 -3.33
CA GLU A 134 4.50 15.37 -3.59
C GLU A 134 3.12 14.73 -3.79
N ALA A 135 2.10 15.18 -3.07
CA ALA A 135 0.71 14.76 -3.31
C ALA A 135 0.25 15.12 -4.72
N GLY A 136 0.52 16.35 -5.18
CA GLY A 136 0.23 16.80 -6.53
C GLY A 136 0.99 16.00 -7.60
N GLU A 137 2.25 15.66 -7.35
CA GLU A 137 3.04 14.80 -8.24
C GLU A 137 2.41 13.40 -8.39
N ILE A 138 2.02 12.78 -7.28
CA ILE A 138 1.33 11.47 -7.30
C ILE A 138 0.02 11.54 -8.10
N LEU A 139 -0.80 12.55 -7.85
CA LEU A 139 -2.07 12.74 -8.56
C LEU A 139 -1.85 12.93 -10.07
N ALA A 140 -0.83 13.71 -10.46
CA ALA A 140 -0.46 13.89 -11.86
C ALA A 140 0.03 12.58 -12.51
N LEU A 141 0.83 11.78 -11.80
CA LEU A 141 1.27 10.47 -12.27
C LEU A 141 0.09 9.53 -12.51
N TRP A 142 -0.87 9.48 -11.58
CA TRP A 142 -2.07 8.65 -11.73
C TRP A 142 -2.96 9.16 -12.86
N GLU A 143 -3.18 10.47 -12.96
CA GLU A 143 -3.95 11.08 -14.04
C GLU A 143 -3.36 10.71 -15.40
N ALA A 144 -2.04 10.81 -15.55
CA ALA A 144 -1.34 10.43 -16.77
C ALA A 144 -1.46 8.93 -17.07
N ALA A 145 -1.30 8.05 -16.06
CA ALA A 145 -1.46 6.62 -16.23
C ALA A 145 -2.88 6.24 -16.67
N LEU A 146 -3.90 6.79 -16.01
CA LEU A 146 -5.32 6.54 -16.30
C LEU A 146 -5.75 7.14 -17.64
N SER A 147 -5.12 8.24 -18.10
CA SER A 147 -5.41 8.86 -19.40
C SER A 147 -5.08 7.94 -20.58
N ARG A 148 -4.14 7.00 -20.40
CA ARG A 148 -3.73 6.03 -21.43
C ARG A 148 -4.79 4.97 -21.72
N LYS A 149 -5.86 4.91 -20.91
CA LYS A 149 -6.95 3.93 -21.00
C LYS A 149 -6.44 2.48 -21.19
N PRO A 150 -5.55 1.97 -20.31
CA PRO A 150 -5.24 0.54 -20.32
C PRO A 150 -6.54 -0.26 -20.22
N ALA A 151 -6.61 -1.36 -20.97
CA ALA A 151 -7.86 -2.01 -21.34
C ALA A 151 -8.81 -2.25 -20.15
N GLY A 152 -9.87 -1.45 -20.06
CA GLY A 152 -11.07 -1.70 -19.27
C GLY A 152 -10.89 -1.80 -17.75
N GLY A 153 -11.10 -0.70 -17.04
CA GLY A 153 -11.37 -0.70 -15.61
C GLY A 153 -10.88 0.58 -14.90
N PRO A 154 -11.21 0.75 -13.62
CA PRO A 154 -10.99 2.01 -12.91
C PRO A 154 -9.58 2.15 -12.32
N PHE A 155 -8.70 1.18 -12.55
CA PHE A 155 -7.37 1.08 -11.92
C PHE A 155 -6.24 1.47 -12.88
N LEU A 156 -5.04 1.69 -12.35
CA LEU A 156 -3.91 2.28 -13.09
C LEU A 156 -3.54 1.53 -14.37
N PHE A 157 -3.83 0.23 -14.43
CA PHE A 157 -3.59 -0.65 -15.57
C PHE A 157 -4.86 -1.43 -15.97
N GLY A 158 -6.04 -0.81 -15.82
CA GLY A 158 -7.36 -1.41 -16.10
C GLY A 158 -7.83 -2.29 -14.95
N GLY A 159 -7.13 -3.39 -14.69
CA GLY A 159 -7.34 -4.25 -13.51
C GLY A 159 -6.62 -3.75 -12.25
N PHE A 160 -7.01 -4.27 -11.08
CA PHE A 160 -6.30 -3.98 -9.83
C PHE A 160 -4.98 -4.77 -9.79
N THR A 161 -3.86 -4.06 -9.87
CA THR A 161 -2.50 -4.63 -9.97
C THR A 161 -1.66 -4.30 -8.75
N ALA A 162 -0.46 -4.86 -8.68
CA ALA A 162 0.55 -4.52 -7.70
C ALA A 162 0.91 -3.03 -7.66
N ALA A 163 0.79 -2.28 -8.77
CA ALA A 163 0.96 -0.83 -8.74
C ALA A 163 -0.11 -0.19 -7.84
N ASP A 164 -1.36 -0.60 -7.98
CA ASP A 164 -2.48 -0.12 -7.16
C ASP A 164 -2.29 -0.55 -5.69
N VAL A 165 -1.82 -1.78 -5.43
CA VAL A 165 -1.46 -2.25 -4.07
C VAL A 165 -0.41 -1.33 -3.42
N MET A 166 0.63 -0.96 -4.16
CA MET A 166 1.71 -0.10 -3.65
C MET A 166 1.23 1.32 -3.32
N TYR A 167 0.26 1.83 -4.09
CA TYR A 167 -0.35 3.14 -3.91
C TYR A 167 -1.57 3.16 -2.99
N ALA A 168 -2.17 2.02 -2.63
CA ALA A 168 -3.34 1.98 -1.75
C ALA A 168 -3.14 2.74 -0.42
N PRO A 169 -1.97 2.68 0.25
CA PRO A 169 -1.74 3.51 1.43
C PRO A 169 -1.59 5.01 1.12
N ALA A 170 -1.19 5.39 -0.11
CA ALA A 170 -1.15 6.78 -0.52
C ALA A 170 -2.56 7.32 -0.80
N VAL A 171 -3.43 6.51 -1.42
CA VAL A 171 -4.86 6.83 -1.57
C VAL A 171 -5.48 7.15 -0.21
N VAL A 172 -5.27 6.29 0.80
CA VAL A 172 -5.76 6.54 2.17
C VAL A 172 -5.27 7.87 2.73
N ARG A 173 -3.99 8.22 2.54
CA ARG A 173 -3.42 9.49 2.98
C ARG A 173 -4.10 10.67 2.30
N LEU A 174 -4.11 10.69 0.97
CA LEU A 174 -4.65 11.80 0.19
C LEU A 174 -6.13 12.01 0.50
N THR A 175 -6.91 10.93 0.67
CA THR A 175 -8.31 11.02 1.09
C THR A 175 -8.47 11.53 2.52
N SER A 176 -7.75 10.97 3.50
CA SER A 176 -7.86 11.39 4.91
C SER A 176 -7.45 12.85 5.13
N PHE A 177 -6.47 13.33 4.37
CA PHE A 177 -5.99 14.72 4.43
C PHE A 177 -6.72 15.66 3.47
N ARG A 178 -7.68 15.16 2.67
CA ARG A 178 -8.41 15.95 1.67
C ARG A 178 -7.46 16.71 0.75
N ALA A 179 -6.43 16.02 0.26
CA ALA A 179 -5.42 16.61 -0.60
C ALA A 179 -6.10 17.23 -1.85
N PRO A 180 -5.70 18.45 -2.25
CA PRO A 180 -6.24 19.11 -3.46
C PRO A 180 -6.03 18.22 -4.69
N ALA A 181 -7.11 17.93 -5.42
CA ALA A 181 -7.11 17.08 -6.60
C ALA A 181 -7.66 17.79 -7.85
N GLU A 182 -7.81 19.12 -7.78
CA GLU A 182 -8.24 19.98 -8.88
C GLU A 182 -7.34 19.74 -10.11
N GLY A 183 -7.96 19.52 -11.26
CA GLY A 183 -7.25 19.20 -12.50
C GLY A 183 -6.87 17.73 -12.69
N THR A 184 -7.17 16.85 -11.72
CA THR A 184 -6.90 15.40 -11.81
C THR A 184 -8.16 14.54 -11.59
N PRO A 185 -9.21 14.69 -12.42
CA PRO A 185 -10.50 14.03 -12.20
C PRO A 185 -10.44 12.50 -12.30
N ARG A 186 -9.54 11.92 -13.09
CA ARG A 186 -9.38 10.45 -13.17
C ARG A 186 -8.68 9.95 -11.92
N ALA A 187 -7.66 10.66 -11.44
CA ALA A 187 -6.99 10.35 -10.18
C ALA A 187 -7.99 10.37 -9.00
N ALA A 188 -8.89 11.36 -8.96
CA ALA A 188 -9.96 11.42 -7.97
C ALA A 188 -10.88 10.18 -8.02
N ALA A 189 -11.40 9.83 -9.20
CA ALA A 189 -12.23 8.64 -9.36
C ALA A 189 -11.49 7.31 -9.06
N TYR A 190 -10.19 7.27 -9.33
CA TYR A 190 -9.32 6.15 -9.00
C TYR A 190 -9.18 5.98 -7.48
N MET A 191 -9.00 7.07 -6.72
CA MET A 191 -8.96 7.02 -5.26
C MET A 191 -10.23 6.38 -4.68
N ASP A 192 -11.40 6.80 -5.17
CA ASP A 192 -12.68 6.21 -4.76
C ASP A 192 -12.75 4.71 -5.06
N SER A 193 -12.28 4.32 -6.25
CA SER A 193 -12.27 2.92 -6.69
C SER A 193 -11.34 2.04 -5.85
N VAL A 194 -10.17 2.55 -5.45
CA VAL A 194 -9.23 1.85 -4.56
C VAL A 194 -9.82 1.70 -3.17
N LEU A 195 -10.44 2.74 -2.62
CA LEU A 195 -11.08 2.66 -1.29
C LEU A 195 -12.28 1.71 -1.26
N ALA A 196 -12.98 1.58 -2.38
CA ALA A 196 -14.08 0.63 -2.55
C ALA A 196 -13.61 -0.82 -2.71
N ARG A 197 -12.31 -1.07 -2.98
CA ARG A 197 -11.78 -2.43 -3.19
C ARG A 197 -11.97 -3.27 -1.91
N PRO A 198 -12.53 -4.50 -1.98
CA PRO A 198 -12.80 -5.30 -0.77
C PRO A 198 -11.57 -5.58 0.11
N SER A 199 -10.41 -5.82 -0.48
CA SER A 199 -9.15 -6.04 0.25
C SER A 199 -8.71 -4.80 1.05
N VAL A 200 -8.78 -3.62 0.42
CA VAL A 200 -8.51 -2.31 1.04
C VAL A 200 -9.52 -2.03 2.12
N LYS A 201 -10.81 -2.23 1.83
CA LYS A 201 -11.89 -1.98 2.79
C LYS A 201 -11.76 -2.85 4.05
N ARG A 202 -11.43 -4.14 3.90
CA ARG A 202 -11.14 -5.04 5.05
C ARG A 202 -10.00 -4.52 5.93
N TRP A 203 -8.91 -4.03 5.31
CA TRP A 203 -7.81 -3.42 6.06
C TRP A 203 -8.27 -2.17 6.82
N MET A 204 -9.01 -1.28 6.14
CA MET A 204 -9.46 -0.01 6.70
C MET A 204 -10.48 -0.21 7.83
N ASP A 205 -11.42 -1.14 7.68
CA ASP A 205 -12.40 -1.46 8.72
C ASP A 205 -11.69 -1.98 9.98
N ALA A 206 -10.70 -2.87 9.83
CA ALA A 206 -9.90 -3.37 10.94
C ALA A 206 -9.00 -2.28 11.56
N ALA A 207 -8.45 -1.37 10.75
CA ALA A 207 -7.66 -0.24 11.25
C ALA A 207 -8.51 0.74 12.07
N ARG A 208 -9.74 1.05 11.64
CA ARG A 208 -10.66 1.96 12.37
C ARG A 208 -11.16 1.38 13.69
N ALA A 209 -11.16 0.05 13.84
CA ALA A 209 -11.53 -0.61 15.09
C ALA A 209 -10.42 -0.55 16.16
N LEU A 210 -9.19 -0.15 15.79
CA LEU A 210 -8.09 0.02 16.72
C LEU A 210 -8.16 1.40 17.39
N PRO A 211 -7.75 1.51 18.67
CA PRO A 211 -7.62 2.81 19.32
C PRO A 211 -6.61 3.67 18.55
N PRO A 212 -6.84 4.99 18.42
CA PRO A 212 -5.87 5.90 17.85
C PRO A 212 -4.53 5.75 18.55
N ALA A 213 -3.44 5.60 17.80
CA ALA A 213 -2.13 5.58 18.42
C ALA A 213 -1.79 7.01 18.85
N ALA A 214 -1.60 7.21 20.16
CA ALA A 214 -1.22 8.49 20.74
C ALA A 214 -0.04 9.08 19.95
N VAL A 215 -0.24 10.29 19.44
CA VAL A 215 0.85 11.14 18.96
C VAL A 215 1.30 11.90 20.19
N GLU A 216 2.38 11.43 20.83
CA GLU A 216 3.10 12.26 21.82
C GLU A 216 3.73 13.46 21.12
#